data_AF-A0A9Q9HK10-F1
#
_entry.id   AF-A0A9Q9HK10-F1
#
_cell.length_a   1.000
_cell.length_b   1.000
_cell.length_c   1.000
_cell.angle_alpha   90.00
_cell.angle_beta   90.00
_cell.angle_gamma   90.00
#
_symmetry.space_group_name_H-M   'P 1'
#
loop_
_entity.id
_entity.type
_entity.pdbx_description
1 polymer ?
#
loop_
_entity_poly.entity_id
_entity_poly.type
_entity_poly.pdbx_seq_one_letter_code
_entity_poly.pdbx_strand_id
1 'polypeptide(L)'
;MDEALNLERDLSHSLAWDPACTNFQEAAEAKWQDCLKLSGDILTAQVVRASDLPLQRMSMLLHFLIESTGPEEALRFQQLFHENQELFTVEDGDCQALLQTGARQMNALIELSVAAEAQNFLPN
;
A
#
# COMPACT_ATOMS: atom_id res chain seq x y z
N MET A 1 11.50 36.77 1.61
CA MET A 1 11.06 35.43 2.04
C MET A 1 10.16 34.91 0.94
N ASP A 2 10.79 34.43 -0.14
CA ASP A 2 10.08 34.03 -1.38
C ASP A 2 11.01 33.20 -2.29
N GLU A 3 12.32 33.46 -2.25
CA GLU A 3 13.29 32.79 -3.13
C GLU A 3 13.51 31.31 -2.78
N ALA A 4 13.48 30.96 -1.50
CA ALA A 4 13.59 29.58 -1.03
C ALA A 4 12.35 28.73 -1.37
N LEU A 5 11.15 29.28 -1.23
CA LEU A 5 9.90 28.63 -1.62
C LEU A 5 9.80 28.45 -3.13
N ASN A 6 10.22 29.45 -3.90
CA ASN A 6 10.27 29.33 -5.36
C ASN A 6 11.33 28.30 -5.80
N LEU A 7 12.48 28.22 -5.11
CA LEU A 7 13.50 27.19 -5.38
C LEU A 7 13.01 25.77 -5.05
N GLU A 8 12.31 25.57 -3.93
CA GLU A 8 11.69 24.28 -3.60
C GLU A 8 10.61 23.88 -4.61
N ARG A 9 9.78 24.84 -5.04
CA ARG A 9 8.79 24.61 -6.09
C ARG A 9 9.44 24.26 -7.42
N ASP A 10 10.50 24.97 -7.80
CA ASP A 10 11.22 24.74 -9.06
C ASP A 10 11.97 23.41 -9.04
N LEU A 11 12.55 23.02 -7.89
CA LEU A 11 13.14 21.69 -7.69
C LEU A 11 12.08 20.59 -7.79
N SER A 12 10.92 20.78 -7.14
CA SER A 12 9.80 19.83 -7.17
C SER A 12 9.23 19.67 -8.59
N HIS A 13 9.13 20.76 -9.35
CA HIS A 13 8.73 20.73 -10.76
C HIS A 13 9.78 20.08 -11.66
N SER A 14 11.07 20.29 -11.40
CA SER A 14 12.13 19.64 -12.16
C SER A 14 12.12 18.12 -11.97
N LEU A 15 11.96 17.64 -10.73
CA LEU A 15 11.96 16.21 -10.42
C LEU A 15 10.72 15.46 -10.94
N ALA A 16 9.57 16.14 -11.03
CA ALA A 16 8.34 15.52 -11.51
C ALA A 16 8.33 15.25 -13.02
N TRP A 17 9.20 15.90 -13.80
CA TRP A 17 9.27 15.79 -15.27
C TRP A 17 10.70 15.55 -15.79
N ASP A 18 11.67 15.29 -14.92
CA ASP A 18 13.05 14.97 -15.31
C ASP A 18 13.06 13.64 -16.08
N PRO A 19 13.58 13.59 -17.32
CA PRO A 19 13.84 12.33 -18.02
C PRO A 19 14.69 11.32 -17.22
N ALA A 20 15.53 11.80 -16.30
CA ALA A 20 16.28 10.95 -15.37
C ALA A 20 15.37 10.23 -14.36
N CYS A 21 14.22 10.81 -14.04
CA CYS A 21 13.19 10.24 -13.16
C CYS A 21 12.16 9.38 -13.90
N THR A 22 12.05 9.49 -15.23
CA THR A 22 11.13 8.68 -16.06
C THR A 22 11.34 7.18 -15.84
N ASN A 23 12.58 6.71 -15.80
CA ASN A 23 12.89 5.30 -15.53
C ASN A 23 12.43 4.83 -14.14
N PHE A 24 12.43 5.73 -13.15
CA PHE A 24 11.96 5.41 -11.80
C PHE A 24 10.42 5.35 -11.74
N GLN A 25 9.74 6.27 -12.43
CA GLN A 25 8.28 6.26 -12.52
C GLN A 25 7.78 5.02 -13.28
N GLU A 26 8.40 4.68 -14.40
CA GLU A 26 8.10 3.45 -15.15
C GLU A 26 8.38 2.19 -14.34
N ALA A 27 9.49 2.15 -13.59
CA ALA A 27 9.79 1.02 -12.71
C ALA A 27 8.80 0.90 -11.55
N ALA A 28 8.37 2.02 -10.97
CA ALA A 28 7.36 2.04 -9.92
C ALA A 28 6.00 1.55 -10.44
N GLU A 29 5.56 2.04 -11.60
CA GLU A 29 4.34 1.59 -12.28
C GLU A 29 4.41 0.08 -12.59
N ALA A 30 5.52 -0.40 -13.15
CA ALA A 30 5.70 -1.82 -13.43
C ALA A 30 5.60 -2.67 -12.16
N LYS A 31 6.18 -2.20 -11.04
CA LYS A 31 6.08 -2.89 -9.75
C LYS A 31 4.67 -2.83 -9.17
N TRP A 32 3.96 -1.73 -9.36
CA TRP A 32 2.56 -1.60 -8.97
C TRP A 32 1.70 -2.62 -9.72
N GLN A 33 1.84 -2.70 -11.05
CA GLN A 33 1.14 -3.68 -11.88
C GLN A 33 1.50 -5.13 -11.50
N ASP A 34 2.77 -5.42 -11.21
CA ASP A 34 3.23 -6.72 -10.72
C ASP A 34 2.50 -7.10 -9.41
N CYS A 35 2.43 -6.18 -8.45
CA CYS A 35 1.75 -6.40 -7.17
C CYS A 35 0.24 -6.63 -7.34
N LEU A 36 -0.43 -5.84 -8.20
CA LEU A 36 -1.84 -6.05 -8.52
C LEU A 36 -2.09 -7.41 -9.14
N LYS A 37 -1.25 -7.82 -10.09
CA LYS A 37 -1.35 -9.13 -10.71
C LYS A 37 -1.16 -10.25 -9.70
N LEU A 38 -0.11 -10.19 -8.86
CA LEU A 38 0.14 -11.20 -7.83
C LEU A 38 -1.01 -11.30 -6.84
N SER A 39 -1.55 -10.16 -6.40
CA SER A 39 -2.70 -10.16 -5.48
C SER A 39 -3.95 -10.76 -6.11
N GLY A 40 -4.21 -10.46 -7.40
CA GLY A 40 -5.29 -11.05 -8.20
C GLY A 40 -5.13 -12.56 -8.43
N ASP A 41 -3.90 -13.02 -8.69
CA ASP A 41 -3.60 -14.44 -8.84
C ASP A 41 -3.87 -15.20 -7.52
N ILE A 42 -3.48 -14.64 -6.37
CA ILE A 42 -3.77 -15.22 -5.04
C ILE A 42 -5.28 -15.21 -4.76
N LEU A 43 -5.98 -14.13 -5.14
CA LEU A 43 -7.43 -14.02 -4.99
C LEU A 43 -8.21 -15.06 -5.79
N THR A 44 -7.71 -15.45 -6.96
CA THR A 44 -8.38 -16.41 -7.84
C THR A 44 -7.85 -17.84 -7.67
N ALA A 45 -6.79 -18.02 -6.87
CA ALA A 45 -6.24 -19.34 -6.56
C ALA A 45 -7.27 -20.23 -5.85
N GLN A 46 -7.24 -21.51 -6.18
CA GLN A 46 -8.10 -22.51 -5.53
C GLN A 46 -7.67 -22.69 -4.07
N VAL A 47 -8.62 -22.52 -3.15
CA VAL A 47 -8.43 -22.86 -1.73
C VAL A 47 -8.39 -24.37 -1.59
N VAL A 48 -7.26 -24.91 -1.14
CA VAL A 48 -7.05 -26.36 -0.96
C VAL A 48 -6.80 -26.74 0.51
N ARG A 49 -6.42 -25.77 1.34
CA ARG A 49 -6.17 -25.92 2.78
C ARG A 49 -6.87 -24.82 3.56
N ALA A 50 -7.15 -25.08 4.84
CA ALA A 50 -7.78 -24.10 5.73
C ALA A 50 -6.96 -22.80 5.88
N SER A 51 -5.62 -22.90 5.83
CA SER A 51 -4.72 -21.74 5.93
C SER A 51 -4.72 -20.85 4.69
N ASP A 52 -5.20 -21.33 3.54
CA ASP A 52 -5.23 -20.54 2.31
C ASP A 52 -6.28 -19.42 2.38
N LEU A 53 -7.37 -19.60 3.15
CA LEU A 53 -8.44 -18.60 3.29
C LEU A 53 -7.97 -17.29 3.94
N PRO A 54 -7.30 -17.31 5.11
CA PRO A 54 -6.73 -16.09 5.69
C PRO A 54 -5.72 -15.40 4.78
N LEU A 55 -4.89 -16.16 4.06
CA LEU A 55 -3.92 -15.62 3.10
C LEU A 55 -4.63 -14.93 1.92
N GLN A 56 -5.70 -15.54 1.40
CA GLN A 56 -6.51 -14.96 0.33
C GLN A 56 -7.20 -13.66 0.78
N ARG A 57 -7.72 -13.61 2.01
CA ARG A 57 -8.30 -12.39 2.59
C ARG A 57 -7.26 -11.28 2.78
N MET A 58 -6.07 -11.63 3.25
CA MET A 58 -4.97 -10.67 3.37
C MET A 58 -4.57 -10.11 2.00
N SER A 59 -4.48 -10.96 0.98
CA SER A 59 -4.24 -10.54 -0.40
C SER A 59 -5.33 -9.59 -0.91
N MET A 60 -6.60 -9.89 -0.62
CA MET A 60 -7.73 -9.01 -0.94
C MET A 60 -7.58 -7.62 -0.32
N LEU A 61 -7.22 -7.59 0.96
CA LEU A 61 -7.06 -6.34 1.68
C LEU A 61 -5.92 -5.49 1.11
N LEU A 62 -4.78 -6.13 0.81
CA LEU A 62 -3.64 -5.46 0.18
C LEU A 62 -3.96 -4.96 -1.23
N HIS A 63 -4.73 -5.73 -2.01
CA HIS A 63 -5.22 -5.30 -3.31
C HIS A 63 -6.04 -4.00 -3.20
N PHE A 64 -7.02 -3.96 -2.31
CA PHE A 64 -7.82 -2.75 -2.09
C PHE A 64 -7.02 -1.59 -1.53
N LEU A 65 -6.01 -1.84 -0.71
CA LEU A 65 -5.13 -0.79 -0.21
C LEU A 65 -4.28 -0.18 -1.33
N ILE A 66 -3.76 -1.00 -2.24
CA ILE A 66 -2.99 -0.55 -3.40
C ILE A 66 -3.88 0.29 -4.34
N GLU A 67 -5.13 -0.13 -4.55
CA GLU A 67 -6.11 0.58 -5.38
C GLU A 67 -6.82 1.74 -4.65
N SER A 68 -6.53 1.96 -3.36
CA SER A 68 -7.21 2.99 -2.58
C SER A 68 -6.89 4.38 -3.12
N THR A 69 -7.93 5.20 -3.21
CA THR A 69 -7.82 6.55 -3.82
C THR A 69 -7.43 7.63 -2.82
N GLY A 70 -7.37 7.28 -1.54
CA GLY A 70 -6.99 8.20 -0.47
C GLY A 70 -6.86 7.54 0.91
N PRO A 71 -6.31 8.28 1.87
CA PRO A 71 -5.99 7.78 3.21
C PRO A 71 -7.23 7.40 4.03
N GLU A 72 -8.39 8.05 3.83
CA GLU A 72 -9.63 7.66 4.50
C GLU A 72 -10.07 6.24 4.14
N GLU A 73 -9.98 5.87 2.87
CA GLU A 73 -10.33 4.55 2.37
C GLU A 73 -9.34 3.49 2.88
N ALA A 74 -8.04 3.82 2.84
CA ALA A 74 -6.99 3.00 3.42
C ALA A 74 -7.19 2.75 4.94
N LEU A 75 -7.56 3.78 5.71
CA LEU A 75 -7.88 3.65 7.14
C LEU A 75 -9.10 2.75 7.39
N ARG A 76 -10.13 2.82 6.54
CA ARG A 76 -11.29 1.92 6.63
C ARG A 76 -10.87 0.45 6.46
N PHE A 77 -9.97 0.15 5.52
CA PHE A 77 -9.45 -1.21 5.35
C PHE A 77 -8.64 -1.68 6.58
N GLN A 78 -7.83 -0.79 7.18
CA GLN A 78 -7.14 -1.08 8.44
C GLN A 78 -8.12 -1.43 9.56
N GLN A 79 -9.18 -0.63 9.69
CA GLN A 79 -10.20 -0.83 10.70
C GLN A 79 -10.90 -2.18 10.50
N LEU A 80 -11.27 -2.50 9.27
CA LEU A 80 -11.86 -3.81 8.93
C LEU A 80 -10.95 -4.98 9.31
N PHE A 81 -9.64 -4.85 9.09
CA PHE A 81 -8.67 -5.86 9.54
C PHE A 81 -8.67 -6.01 11.07
N HIS A 82 -8.63 -4.89 11.80
CA HIS A 82 -8.59 -4.92 13.27
C HIS A 82 -9.87 -5.47 13.89
N GLU A 83 -11.03 -5.11 13.34
CA GLU A 83 -12.34 -5.60 13.79
C GLU A 83 -12.51 -7.11 13.52
N ASN A 84 -11.82 -7.65 12.52
CA ASN A 84 -11.98 -9.03 12.07
C ASN A 84 -10.68 -9.85 12.17
N GLN A 85 -9.79 -9.56 13.14
CA GLN A 85 -8.48 -10.20 13.26
C GLN A 85 -8.51 -11.73 13.30
N GLU A 86 -9.58 -12.30 13.85
CA GLU A 86 -9.81 -13.75 13.88
C GLU A 86 -9.87 -14.39 12.48
N LEU A 87 -10.30 -13.64 11.45
CA LEU A 87 -10.33 -14.09 10.06
C LEU A 87 -8.94 -14.13 9.41
N PHE A 88 -7.93 -13.58 10.08
CA PHE A 88 -6.54 -13.45 9.64
C PHE A 88 -5.58 -14.23 10.57
N THR A 89 -6.07 -15.28 11.21
CA THR A 89 -5.28 -16.14 12.11
C THR A 89 -5.29 -17.58 11.63
N VAL A 90 -4.13 -18.24 11.68
CA VAL A 90 -3.95 -19.66 11.34
C VAL A 90 -3.00 -20.34 12.33
N GLU A 91 -3.15 -21.66 12.51
CA GLU A 91 -2.25 -22.46 13.36
C GLU A 91 -0.89 -22.72 12.70
N ASP A 92 -0.85 -22.73 11.37
CA ASP A 92 0.37 -22.89 10.58
C ASP A 92 1.31 -21.69 10.82
N GLY A 93 2.45 -21.94 11.48
CA GLY A 93 3.36 -20.87 11.92
C GLY A 93 3.97 -20.07 10.77
N ASP A 94 4.25 -20.71 9.63
CA ASP A 94 4.81 -20.04 8.47
C ASP A 94 3.76 -19.13 7.82
N CYS A 95 2.53 -19.63 7.66
CA CYS A 95 1.41 -18.85 7.16
C CYS A 95 1.06 -17.69 8.11
N GLN A 96 1.12 -17.92 9.42
CA GLN A 96 0.87 -16.88 10.42
C GLN A 96 1.94 -15.76 10.35
N ALA A 97 3.21 -16.11 10.15
CA ALA A 97 4.29 -15.14 9.97
C ALA A 97 4.11 -14.29 8.70
N LEU A 98 3.58 -14.88 7.61
CA LEU A 98 3.22 -14.16 6.39
C LEU A 98 2.08 -13.17 6.64
N LEU A 99 1.01 -13.59 7.33
CA LEU A 99 -0.12 -12.72 7.68
C LEU A 99 0.33 -11.54 8.55
N GLN A 100 1.19 -11.78 9.54
CA GLN A 100 1.78 -10.72 10.36
C GLN A 100 2.63 -9.76 9.54
N THR A 101 3.35 -10.27 8.55
CA THR A 101 4.13 -9.43 7.63
C THR A 101 3.21 -8.57 6.78
N GLY A 102 2.13 -9.13 6.23
CA GLY A 102 1.11 -8.37 5.50
C GLY A 102 0.49 -7.26 6.34
N ALA A 103 0.12 -7.57 7.59
CA ALA A 103 -0.42 -6.58 8.52
C ALA A 103 0.57 -5.44 8.82
N ARG A 104 1.87 -5.76 8.99
CA ARG A 104 2.91 -4.72 9.16
C ARG A 104 3.04 -3.83 7.92
N GLN A 105 3.02 -4.42 6.72
CA GLN A 105 3.11 -3.67 5.47
C GLN A 105 1.90 -2.76 5.27
N MET A 106 0.69 -3.25 5.54
CA MET A 106 -0.52 -2.43 5.55
C MET A 106 -0.36 -1.22 6.48
N ASN A 107 0.03 -1.45 7.73
CA ASN A 107 0.18 -0.35 8.69
C ASN A 107 1.21 0.70 8.23
N ALA A 108 2.35 0.26 7.69
CA ALA A 108 3.37 1.16 7.17
C ALA A 108 2.87 1.99 5.98
N LEU A 109 2.14 1.37 5.04
CA LEU A 109 1.56 2.07 3.90
C LEU A 109 0.55 3.14 4.34
N ILE A 110 -0.28 2.81 5.33
CA ILE A 110 -1.29 3.75 5.85
C ILE A 110 -0.63 4.91 6.59
N GLU A 111 0.37 4.64 7.41
CA GLU A 111 1.15 5.67 8.08
C GLU A 111 1.77 6.66 7.07
N LEU A 112 2.36 6.13 5.99
CA LEU A 112 2.91 6.94 4.89
C LEU A 112 1.82 7.77 4.19
N SER A 113 0.67 7.17 3.87
CA SER A 113 -0.44 7.87 3.20
C SER A 113 -1.01 9.01 4.06
N VAL A 114 -1.20 8.78 5.36
CA VAL A 114 -1.68 9.81 6.30
C VAL A 114 -0.64 10.92 6.47
N ALA A 115 0.64 10.58 6.57
CA ALA A 115 1.72 11.56 6.69
C ALA A 115 1.85 12.43 5.43
N ALA A 116 1.66 11.84 4.24
CA ALA A 116 1.68 12.57 2.98
C ALA A 116 0.49 13.53 2.86
N GLU A 117 -0.71 13.12 3.27
CA GLU A 117 -1.87 14.00 3.29
C GLU A 117 -1.69 15.17 4.27
N ALA A 118 -1.18 14.92 5.48
CA ALA A 118 -0.91 15.96 6.45
C ALA A 118 0.08 17.03 5.93
N GLN A 119 1.06 16.63 5.10
CA GLN A 119 2.00 17.54 4.45
C GLN A 119 1.33 18.40 3.36
N ASN A 120 0.38 17.84 2.61
CA ASN A 120 -0.38 18.59 1.61
C ASN A 120 -1.30 19.68 2.21
N PHE A 121 -1.63 19.60 3.50
CA PHE A 121 -2.45 20.58 4.22
C PHE A 121 -1.66 21.67 4.98
N LEU A 122 -0.33 21.61 4.99
CA LEU A 122 0.48 22.69 5.56
C LEU A 122 0.56 23.87 4.56
N PRO A 123 0.23 25.10 4.96
CA PRO A 123 0.40 26.25 4.08
C PRO A 123 1.90 26.46 3.80
N ASN A 124 2.25 26.53 2.51
CA ASN A 124 3.56 26.96 2.01
C ASN A 124 3.94 28.35 2.55
#